data_AF-A0A950TR80-F1
#
_entry.id   AF-A0A950TR80-F1
#
_cell.length_a   1.000
_cell.length_b   1.000
_cell.length_c   1.000
_cell.angle_alpha   90.00
_cell.angle_beta   90.00
_cell.angle_gamma   90.00
#
_symmetry.space_group_name_H-M   'P 1'
#
loop_
_entity.id
_entity.type
_entity.pdbx_description
1 polymer ?
#
loop_
_entity_poly.entity_id
_entity_poly.type
_entity_poly.pdbx_seq_one_letter_code
_entity_poly.pdbx_strand_id
1 'polypeptide(L)'
;MMTDPVTVAVLQNRLNAIAEEMGEAMLRTAYSQILNSSRDFSIALIDSRCRLVAQADHIPVHVGAMPWAARAVAERFPAPKPGDVYLLN
;
A
#
# COMPACT_ATOMS: atom_id res chain seq x y z
N MET A 1 -19.42 -7.53 -18.49
CA MET A 1 -20.39 -7.29 -17.41
C MET A 1 -20.04 -5.96 -16.78
N MET A 2 -20.96 -4.98 -16.77
CA MET A 2 -20.73 -3.72 -16.04
C MET A 2 -20.83 -4.02 -14.54
N THR A 3 -19.80 -3.69 -13.78
CA THR A 3 -19.81 -3.78 -12.32
C THR A 3 -20.78 -2.74 -11.77
N ASP A 4 -21.61 -3.11 -10.79
CA ASP A 4 -22.53 -2.18 -10.13
C ASP A 4 -21.76 -0.96 -9.57
N PRO A 5 -22.08 0.27 -10.02
CA PRO A 5 -21.36 1.47 -9.61
C PRO A 5 -21.39 1.72 -8.10
N VAL A 6 -22.48 1.34 -7.42
CA VAL A 6 -22.58 1.48 -5.95
C VAL A 6 -21.57 0.57 -5.27
N THR A 7 -21.51 -0.69 -5.68
CA THR A 7 -20.52 -1.65 -5.18
C THR A 7 -19.10 -1.18 -5.40
N VAL A 8 -18.76 -0.64 -6.59
CA VAL A 8 -17.42 -0.10 -6.87
C VAL A 8 -17.07 1.04 -5.91
N ALA A 9 -17.97 2.01 -5.72
CA ALA A 9 -17.73 3.14 -4.83
C ALA A 9 -17.55 2.71 -3.37
N VAL A 10 -18.36 1.77 -2.88
CA VAL A 10 -18.24 1.23 -1.52
C VAL A 10 -16.90 0.54 -1.31
N LEU A 11 -16.46 -0.28 -2.27
CA LEU A 11 -15.17 -0.98 -2.19
C LEU A 11 -14.00 0.00 -2.26
N GLN A 12 -14.04 0.96 -3.17
CA GLN A 12 -12.99 1.97 -3.31
C GLN A 12 -12.83 2.78 -2.02
N ASN A 13 -13.93 3.28 -1.44
CA ASN A 13 -13.88 4.03 -0.18
C ASN A 13 -13.37 3.17 0.98
N ARG A 14 -13.77 1.89 1.06
CA ARG A 14 -13.26 0.98 2.10
C ARG A 14 -11.76 0.75 1.98
N LEU A 15 -11.25 0.53 0.77
CA LEU A 15 -9.81 0.27 0.56
C LEU A 15 -8.97 1.51 0.83
N ASN A 16 -9.47 2.70 0.48
CA ASN A 16 -8.84 3.97 0.83
C ASN A 16 -8.80 4.17 2.35
N ALA A 17 -9.93 3.96 3.04
CA ALA A 17 -10.00 4.09 4.49
C ALA A 17 -9.03 3.14 5.22
N ILE A 18 -8.87 1.90 4.73
CA ILE A 18 -7.87 0.95 5.25
C ILE A 18 -6.45 1.51 5.10
N ALA A 19 -6.11 2.04 3.90
CA ALA A 19 -4.79 2.61 3.67
C ALA A 19 -4.53 3.83 4.58
N GLU A 20 -5.52 4.71 4.76
CA GLU A 20 -5.45 5.85 5.68
C GLU A 20 -5.21 5.42 7.12
N GLU A 21 -5.95 4.41 7.62
CA GLU A 21 -5.78 3.90 8.97
C GLU A 21 -4.38 3.28 9.19
N MET A 22 -3.84 2.59 8.19
CA MET A 22 -2.45 2.10 8.21
C MET A 22 -1.45 3.26 8.31
N GLY A 23 -1.70 4.37 7.61
CA GLY A 23 -0.92 5.61 7.72
C GLY A 23 -0.93 6.20 9.12
N GLU A 24 -2.12 6.31 9.73
CA GLU A 24 -2.28 6.81 11.09
C GLU A 24 -1.62 5.89 12.14
N ALA A 25 -1.62 4.57 11.91
CA ALA A 25 -0.88 3.64 12.75
C ALA A 25 0.64 3.88 12.65
N MET A 26 1.17 4.10 11.43
CA MET A 26 2.58 4.43 11.22
C MET A 26 2.96 5.74 11.91
N LEU A 27 2.18 6.81 11.73
CA LEU A 27 2.44 8.12 12.35
C LEU A 27 2.51 8.04 13.88
N ARG A 28 1.57 7.30 14.50
CA ARG A 28 1.49 7.17 15.96
C ARG A 28 2.58 6.29 16.57
N THR A 29 3.20 5.41 15.78
CA THR A 29 4.21 4.45 16.25
C THR A 29 5.63 4.82 15.83
N ALA A 30 5.79 5.66 14.80
CA ALA A 30 7.09 6.06 14.32
C ALA A 30 7.80 7.00 15.31
N TYR A 31 8.99 6.61 15.75
CA TYR A 31 9.86 7.46 16.56
C TYR A 31 10.56 8.56 15.74
N SER A 32 10.88 8.26 14.47
CA SER A 32 11.61 9.16 13.58
C SER A 32 10.79 10.40 13.21
N GLN A 33 11.39 11.58 13.39
CA GLN A 33 10.80 12.85 12.97
C GLN A 33 10.60 12.96 11.45
N ILE A 34 11.45 12.28 10.69
CA ILE A 34 11.31 12.18 9.23
C ILE A 34 9.98 11.47 8.88
N LEU A 35 9.59 10.47 9.67
CA LEU A 35 8.37 9.70 9.42
C LEU A 35 7.13 10.35 10.05
N ASN A 36 7.18 10.77 11.32
CA ASN A 36 5.97 11.24 12.01
C ASN A 36 5.64 12.74 11.77
N SER A 37 6.65 13.60 11.60
CA SER A 37 6.46 15.05 11.41
C SER A 37 6.56 15.42 9.94
N SER A 38 7.62 14.98 9.25
CA SER A 38 7.80 15.26 7.82
C SER A 38 6.97 14.36 6.91
N ARG A 39 6.42 13.26 7.45
CA ARG A 39 5.59 12.28 6.72
C ARG A 39 6.29 11.69 5.50
N ASP A 40 7.60 11.48 5.58
CA ASP A 40 8.39 10.89 4.50
C ASP A 40 8.27 9.36 4.48
N PHE A 41 7.07 8.88 4.18
CA PHE A 41 6.77 7.48 3.91
C PHE A 41 5.53 7.38 3.02
N SER A 42 5.29 6.20 2.48
CA SER A 42 4.04 5.90 1.80
C SER A 42 3.59 4.50 2.13
N ILE A 43 2.29 4.28 2.06
CA ILE A 43 1.66 2.98 2.33
C ILE A 43 0.64 2.70 1.24
N ALA A 44 0.59 1.46 0.78
CA ALA A 44 -0.32 1.05 -0.27
C ALA A 44 -0.85 -0.37 -0.10
N LEU A 45 -2.03 -0.59 -0.65
CA LEU A 45 -2.59 -1.90 -0.93
C LEU A 45 -2.27 -2.27 -2.38
N ILE A 46 -1.67 -3.45 -2.55
CA ILE A 46 -1.28 -3.99 -3.85
C ILE A 46 -2.03 -5.30 -4.09
N ASP A 47 -2.53 -5.52 -5.30
CA ASP A 47 -3.19 -6.78 -5.65
C ASP A 47 -2.21 -7.90 -6.05
N SER A 48 -2.73 -9.10 -6.26
CA SER A 48 -1.94 -10.28 -6.67
C SER A 48 -1.25 -10.13 -8.03
N ARG A 49 -1.57 -9.10 -8.81
CA ARG A 49 -0.93 -8.76 -10.09
C ARG A 49 0.08 -7.62 -9.95
N CYS A 50 0.45 -7.28 -8.71
CA CYS A 50 1.34 -6.18 -8.38
C CYS A 50 0.83 -4.83 -8.92
N ARG A 51 -0.49 -4.60 -8.88
CA ARG A 51 -1.10 -3.31 -9.22
C ARG A 51 -1.46 -2.55 -7.96
N LEU A 52 -1.26 -1.24 -8.00
CA LEU A 52 -1.71 -0.34 -6.95
C LEU A 52 -3.23 -0.31 -6.87
N VAL A 53 -3.79 -0.59 -5.69
CA VAL A 53 -5.24 -0.64 -5.45
C VAL A 53 -5.72 0.57 -4.66
N ALA A 54 -5.01 0.92 -3.58
CA ALA A 54 -5.28 2.07 -2.72
C ALA A 54 -3.99 2.51 -2.03
N GLN A 55 -3.95 3.74 -1.53
CA GLN A 55 -2.78 4.30 -0.88
C GLN A 55 -3.15 5.43 0.09
N ALA A 56 -2.29 5.63 1.10
CA ALA A 56 -2.29 6.82 1.95
C ALA A 56 -1.05 7.68 1.66
N ASP A 57 -1.19 9.01 1.85
CA ASP A 57 -0.18 10.08 1.68
C ASP A 57 0.77 9.94 0.46
N HIS A 58 0.58 10.82 -0.53
CA HIS A 58 1.09 10.67 -1.89
C HIS A 58 2.48 11.28 -2.09
N ILE A 59 3.54 10.53 -1.79
CA ILE A 59 4.90 10.88 -2.23
C ILE A 59 5.10 10.30 -3.65
N PRO A 60 5.12 11.14 -4.72
CA PRO A 60 4.99 10.64 -6.10
C PRO A 60 6.06 9.62 -6.50
N VAL A 61 7.29 9.77 -5.98
CA VAL A 61 8.38 8.83 -6.24
C VAL A 61 8.10 7.44 -5.64
N HIS A 62 7.48 7.35 -4.46
CA HIS A 62 7.11 6.08 -3.85
C HIS A 62 5.97 5.41 -4.61
N VAL A 63 4.94 6.19 -4.96
CA VAL A 63 3.75 5.69 -5.68
C VAL A 63 4.15 5.06 -7.02
N GLY A 64 5.06 5.69 -7.75
CA GLY A 64 5.58 5.15 -9.00
C GLY A 64 6.39 3.85 -8.83
N ALA A 65 7.08 3.70 -7.70
CA ALA A 65 7.98 2.58 -7.44
C ALA A 65 7.30 1.34 -6.82
N MET A 66 6.24 1.50 -6.01
CA MET A 66 5.61 0.39 -5.27
C MET A 66 5.17 -0.81 -6.13
N PRO A 67 4.55 -0.64 -7.31
CA PRO A 67 4.24 -1.77 -8.19
C PRO A 67 5.47 -2.55 -8.66
N TRP A 68 6.61 -1.87 -8.85
CA TRP A 68 7.87 -2.50 -9.24
C TRP A 68 8.52 -3.25 -8.08
N ALA A 69 8.50 -2.67 -6.88
CA ALA A 69 8.92 -3.33 -5.65
C ALA A 69 8.14 -4.63 -5.41
N ALA A 70 6.81 -4.59 -5.54
CA ALA A 70 5.95 -5.76 -5.39
C ALA A 70 6.26 -6.83 -6.45
N ARG A 71 6.50 -6.43 -7.72
CA ARG A 71 6.91 -7.36 -8.79
C ARG A 71 8.23 -8.05 -8.46
N ALA A 72 9.24 -7.30 -8.03
CA ALA A 72 10.54 -7.87 -7.67
C ALA A 72 10.43 -8.92 -6.56
N VAL A 73 9.60 -8.66 -5.53
CA VAL A 73 9.31 -9.64 -4.46
C VAL A 73 8.60 -10.86 -5.02
N ALA A 74 7.55 -10.69 -5.83
CA ALA A 74 6.78 -11.81 -6.38
C ALA A 74 7.61 -12.70 -7.33
N GLU A 75 8.54 -12.12 -8.10
CA GLU A 75 9.45 -12.85 -8.97
C GLU A 75 10.49 -13.65 -8.16
N ARG A 76 11.01 -13.07 -7.07
CA ARG A 76 11.99 -13.73 -6.21
C ARG A 76 11.35 -14.81 -5.33
N PHE A 77 10.11 -14.59 -4.90
CA PHE A 77 9.38 -15.43 -3.96
C PHE A 77 8.00 -15.80 -4.55
N PRO A 78 7.93 -16.77 -5.48
CA PRO A 78 6.71 -17.05 -6.25
C PRO A 78 5.57 -17.74 -5.47
N ALA A 79 5.82 -18.15 -4.22
CA ALA A 79 4.85 -18.85 -3.38
C ALA A 79 4.87 -18.32 -1.94
N PRO A 80 4.44 -17.06 -1.71
CA PRO A 80 4.37 -16.49 -0.37
C PRO A 80 3.33 -17.25 0.47
N LYS A 81 3.62 -17.40 1.76
CA LYS A 81 2.74 -18.06 2.73
C LYS A 81 2.13 -17.02 3.69
N PRO A 82 0.94 -17.31 4.27
CA PRO A 82 0.39 -16.48 5.32
C PRO A 82 1.40 -16.26 6.46
N GLY A 83 1.64 -15.00 6.80
CA GLY A 83 2.61 -14.59 7.84
C GLY A 83 3.99 -14.20 7.33
N ASP A 84 4.32 -14.42 6.05
CA ASP A 84 5.58 -13.97 5.47
C ASP A 84 5.68 -12.43 5.42
N VAL A 85 6.86 -11.90 5.69
CA VAL A 85 7.19 -10.47 5.56
C VAL A 85 8.47 -10.33 4.72
N TYR A 86 8.42 -9.46 3.72
CA TYR A 86 9.52 -9.22 2.79
C TYR A 86 10.05 -7.79 2.95
N LEU A 87 11.37 -7.64 3.00
CA LEU A 87 12.06 -6.35 2.98
C LEU A 87 12.95 -6.27 1.74
N LEU A 88 13.00 -5.09 1.12
CA LEU A 88 13.86 -4.79 -0.02
C LEU A 88 14.37 -3.33 0.06
N ASN A 89 15.50 -3.05 -0.58
CA ASN A 89 16.08 -1.72 -0.75
C ASN A 89 16.72 -1.53 -2.13
#